data_AF-A0A1F9FTA9-F1
#
_entry.id   AF-A0A1F9FTA9-F1
#
_cell.length_a   1.000
_cell.length_b   1.000
_cell.length_c   1.000
_cell.angle_alpha   90.00
_cell.angle_beta   90.00
_cell.angle_gamma   90.00
#
_symmetry.space_group_name_H-M   'P 1'
#
loop_
_entity.id
_entity.type
_entity.pdbx_description
1 polymer ?
#
loop_
_entity_poly.entity_id
_entity_poly.type
_entity_poly.pdbx_seq_one_letter_code
_entity_poly.pdbx_strand_id
1 'polypeptide(L)'
;MEDSPNISRLRARLGGKILDSHAFRGDDTIVVAREELREVFRFLKEDPQLDLSFLTDITAVDYLGRKTPRFEVVYHLYSLKAGHRLRVKVPVPQEDPTVDSLVPLWKGANWLEREVWDMFGIRFHGHPDLRRVLLYEEFEGHPLRKDYPVNQRQPLVAERELAGTFVDQRSDNKLLQLQQKLTAKR
;
A
#
# COMPACT_ATOMS: atom_id res chain seq x y z
N MET A 1 18.00 -16.63 16.14
CA MET A 1 16.95 -15.66 16.45
C MET A 1 15.79 -16.48 16.98
N GLU A 2 15.51 -16.38 18.27
CA GLU A 2 14.39 -17.10 18.89
C GLU A 2 13.07 -16.59 18.27
N ASP A 3 12.23 -17.51 17.80
CA ASP A 3 10.89 -17.16 17.35
C ASP A 3 10.11 -16.60 18.53
N SER A 4 9.44 -15.46 18.34
CA SER A 4 8.57 -14.88 19.36
C SER A 4 7.51 -15.89 19.82
N PRO A 5 7.12 -15.89 21.12
CA PRO A 5 6.04 -16.74 21.62
C PRO A 5 4.74 -16.61 20.79
N ASN A 6 4.47 -15.41 20.27
CA ASN A 6 3.30 -15.14 19.43
C ASN A 6 3.40 -15.88 18.09
N ILE A 7 4.57 -15.85 17.43
CA ILE A 7 4.80 -16.54 16.15
C ILE A 7 4.65 -18.05 16.31
N SER A 8 5.23 -18.61 17.38
CA SER A 8 5.12 -20.04 17.67
C SER A 8 3.66 -20.47 17.83
N ARG A 9 2.86 -19.65 18.51
CA ARG A 9 1.42 -19.88 18.70
C ARG A 9 0.62 -19.75 17.41
N LEU A 10 0.95 -18.76 16.59
CA LEU A 10 0.35 -18.58 15.27
C LEU A 10 0.63 -19.78 14.37
N ARG A 11 1.87 -20.29 14.34
CA ARG A 11 2.21 -21.51 13.60
C ARG A 11 1.45 -22.74 14.11
N ALA A 12 1.29 -22.89 15.42
CA ALA A 12 0.56 -24.03 16.00
C ALA A 12 -0.94 -24.03 15.64
N ARG A 13 -1.57 -22.86 15.49
CA ARG A 13 -3.01 -22.72 15.22
C ARG A 13 -3.35 -22.55 13.74
N LEU A 14 -2.51 -21.84 12.99
CA LEU A 14 -2.74 -21.40 11.61
C LEU A 14 -1.72 -21.98 10.63
N GLY A 15 -0.94 -22.99 11.03
CA GLY A 15 0.27 -23.43 10.31
C GLY A 15 0.12 -23.73 8.82
N GLY A 16 -1.06 -24.15 8.34
CA GLY A 16 -1.30 -24.34 6.90
C GLY A 16 -1.56 -23.06 6.11
N LYS A 17 -1.83 -21.94 6.78
CA LYS A 17 -2.26 -20.66 6.20
C LYS A 17 -1.17 -19.59 6.21
N ILE A 18 -0.11 -19.81 7.00
CA ILE A 18 1.05 -18.92 7.10
C ILE A 18 2.10 -19.38 6.09
N LEU A 19 2.42 -18.52 5.13
CA LEU A 19 3.43 -18.77 4.11
C LEU A 19 4.86 -18.58 4.65
N ASP A 20 5.04 -17.56 5.49
CA ASP A 20 6.32 -17.24 6.11
C ASP A 20 6.08 -16.47 7.43
N SER A 21 7.05 -16.50 8.33
CA SER A 21 6.99 -15.71 9.56
C SER A 21 8.39 -15.41 10.09
N HIS A 22 8.62 -14.18 10.54
CA HIS A 22 9.87 -13.78 11.15
C HIS A 22 9.64 -12.74 12.25
N ALA A 23 10.54 -12.73 13.23
CA ALA A 23 10.62 -11.68 14.24
C ALA A 23 11.86 -10.83 14.02
N PHE A 24 11.71 -9.51 13.99
CA PHE A 24 12.84 -8.59 13.88
C PHE A 24 12.69 -7.39 14.80
N ARG A 25 13.64 -7.21 15.73
CA ARG A 25 13.68 -6.07 16.68
C ARG A 25 12.35 -5.86 17.45
N GLY A 26 11.69 -6.94 17.84
CA GLY A 26 10.41 -6.91 18.54
C GLY A 26 9.18 -6.80 17.63
N ASP A 27 9.37 -6.89 16.31
CA ASP A 27 8.28 -6.88 15.33
C ASP A 27 8.03 -8.28 14.84
N ASP A 28 6.92 -8.85 15.28
CA ASP A 28 6.43 -10.09 14.75
C ASP A 28 5.78 -9.82 13.40
N THR A 29 6.25 -10.51 12.36
CA THR A 29 5.69 -10.42 11.02
C THR A 29 5.29 -11.80 10.53
N ILE A 30 4.07 -11.91 10.01
CA ILE A 30 3.58 -13.11 9.33
C ILE A 30 3.20 -12.77 7.88
N VAL A 31 3.42 -13.71 6.98
CA VAL A 31 3.00 -13.65 5.59
C VAL A 31 1.88 -14.66 5.39
N VAL A 32 0.76 -14.23 4.83
CA VAL A 32 -0.48 -15.01 4.74
C VAL A 32 -0.99 -14.98 3.30
N ALA A 33 -1.51 -16.11 2.81
CA ALA A 33 -2.16 -16.17 1.50
C ALA A 33 -3.43 -15.32 1.49
N ARG A 34 -3.70 -14.62 0.39
CA ARG A 34 -4.86 -13.71 0.30
C ARG A 34 -6.20 -14.42 0.48
N GLU A 35 -6.27 -15.70 0.09
CA GLU A 35 -7.44 -16.57 0.20
C GLU A 35 -7.82 -16.85 1.66
N GLU A 36 -6.83 -16.82 2.56
CA GLU A 36 -6.99 -17.15 3.98
C GLU A 36 -7.12 -15.91 4.88
N LEU A 37 -7.07 -14.72 4.27
CA LEU A 37 -6.99 -13.44 4.96
C LEU A 37 -8.14 -13.27 5.95
N ARG A 38 -9.39 -13.45 5.50
CA ARG A 38 -10.58 -13.19 6.31
C ARG A 38 -10.63 -14.06 7.57
N GLU A 39 -10.21 -15.31 7.47
CA GLU A 39 -10.20 -16.25 8.58
C GLU A 39 -9.06 -15.96 9.55
N VAL A 40 -7.85 -15.73 9.02
CA VAL A 40 -6.68 -15.42 9.84
C VAL A 40 -6.92 -14.14 10.64
N PHE A 41 -7.40 -13.07 10.02
CA PHE A 41 -7.69 -11.82 10.74
C PHE A 41 -8.81 -11.95 11.76
N ARG A 42 -9.81 -12.81 11.51
CA ARG A 42 -10.84 -13.13 12.51
C ARG A 42 -10.22 -13.79 13.74
N PHE A 43 -9.36 -14.80 13.52
CA PHE A 43 -8.64 -15.47 14.60
C PHE A 43 -7.75 -14.50 15.39
N LEU A 44 -6.99 -13.64 14.70
CA LEU A 44 -6.12 -12.64 15.34
C LEU A 44 -6.89 -11.69 16.27
N LYS A 45 -8.13 -11.36 15.92
CA LYS A 45 -9.00 -10.50 16.70
C LYS A 45 -9.68 -11.22 17.86
N GLU A 46 -10.15 -12.45 17.64
CA GLU A 46 -10.95 -13.22 18.61
C GLU A 46 -10.10 -13.95 19.66
N ASP A 47 -8.84 -14.26 19.35
CA ASP A 47 -7.97 -14.96 20.27
C ASP A 47 -7.65 -14.10 21.52
N PRO A 48 -8.01 -14.54 22.74
CA PRO A 48 -7.87 -13.71 23.95
C PRO A 48 -6.44 -13.37 24.36
N GLN A 49 -5.44 -14.14 23.90
CA GLN A 49 -4.04 -13.92 24.25
C GLN A 49 -3.34 -13.01 23.22
N LEU A 50 -3.81 -12.98 21.96
CA LEU A 50 -3.35 -12.00 20.97
C LEU A 50 -4.10 -10.67 21.14
N ASP A 51 -5.43 -10.72 21.20
CA ASP A 51 -6.31 -9.57 21.42
C ASP A 51 -5.96 -8.37 20.51
N LEU A 52 -5.69 -8.64 19.22
CA LEU A 52 -5.30 -7.64 18.23
C LEU A 52 -6.53 -6.81 17.79
N SER A 53 -7.10 -6.13 18.77
CA SER A 53 -8.34 -5.37 18.65
C SER A 53 -8.15 -4.05 17.89
N PHE A 54 -6.93 -3.51 17.83
CA PHE A 54 -6.65 -2.23 17.18
C PHE A 54 -5.94 -2.42 15.84
N LEU A 55 -6.65 -2.14 14.75
CA LEU A 55 -6.07 -1.98 13.43
C LEU A 55 -5.44 -0.60 13.33
N THR A 56 -4.11 -0.56 13.25
CA THR A 56 -3.34 0.69 13.24
C THR A 56 -3.26 1.28 11.84
N ASP A 57 -2.96 0.45 10.85
CA ASP A 57 -2.69 0.91 9.49
C ASP A 57 -2.89 -0.22 8.46
N ILE A 58 -3.26 0.15 7.24
CA ILE A 58 -3.28 -0.71 6.06
C ILE A 58 -2.57 0.05 4.95
N THR A 59 -1.48 -0.52 4.45
CA THR A 59 -0.70 0.05 3.38
C THR A 59 -0.39 -1.02 2.33
N ALA A 60 0.14 -0.63 1.18
CA ALA A 60 0.63 -1.56 0.18
C ALA A 60 2.03 -1.18 -0.28
N VAL A 61 2.76 -2.19 -0.74
CA VAL A 61 4.11 -2.05 -1.27
C VAL A 61 4.13 -2.61 -2.68
N ASP A 62 4.67 -1.83 -3.61
CA ASP A 62 4.91 -2.26 -4.99
C ASP A 62 6.37 -2.68 -5.15
N TYR A 63 6.56 -3.98 -5.41
CA TYR A 63 7.85 -4.64 -5.63
C TYR A 63 8.16 -4.87 -7.11
N LEU A 64 7.68 -4.01 -8.02
CA LEU A 64 7.99 -4.07 -9.45
C LEU A 64 9.46 -4.41 -9.73
N GLY A 65 9.69 -5.54 -10.42
CA GLY A 65 11.03 -6.03 -10.80
C GLY A 65 11.87 -6.64 -9.67
N ARG A 66 11.35 -6.79 -8.46
CA ARG A 66 12.08 -7.34 -7.29
C ARG A 66 11.47 -8.61 -6.71
N LYS A 67 10.15 -8.73 -6.70
CA LYS A 67 9.42 -9.86 -6.09
C LYS A 67 8.20 -10.22 -6.94
N THR A 68 7.90 -11.51 -6.98
CA THR A 68 6.62 -12.04 -7.49
C THR A 68 5.93 -12.75 -6.33
N PRO A 69 4.69 -12.39 -5.96
CA PRO A 69 3.80 -11.37 -6.55
C PRO A 69 4.30 -9.92 -6.41
N ARG A 70 3.85 -9.03 -7.31
CA ARG A 70 4.28 -7.61 -7.40
C ARG A 70 3.82 -6.79 -6.21
N PHE A 71 2.56 -6.90 -5.83
CA PHE A 71 1.98 -6.12 -4.74
C PHE A 71 2.04 -6.89 -3.43
N GLU A 72 2.21 -6.19 -2.32
CA GLU A 72 2.12 -6.74 -0.98
C GLU A 72 1.31 -5.78 -0.12
N VAL A 73 0.14 -6.21 0.34
CA VAL A 73 -0.67 -5.44 1.30
C VAL A 73 -0.17 -5.75 2.70
N VAL A 74 0.12 -4.70 3.46
CA VAL A 74 0.68 -4.78 4.81
C VAL A 74 -0.32 -4.21 5.79
N TYR A 75 -0.67 -5.01 6.78
CA TYR A 75 -1.57 -4.65 7.86
C TYR A 75 -0.78 -4.54 9.15
N HIS A 76 -0.99 -3.46 9.88
CA HIS A 76 -0.42 -3.26 11.20
C HIS A 76 -1.52 -3.40 12.25
N LEU A 77 -1.36 -4.41 13.10
CA LEU A 77 -2.26 -4.70 14.20
C LEU A 77 -1.56 -4.47 15.53
N TYR A 78 -2.33 -4.02 16.51
CA TYR A 78 -1.84 -3.76 17.86
C TYR A 78 -2.81 -4.32 18.90
N SER A 79 -2.24 -4.89 19.95
CA SER A 79 -2.96 -5.37 21.11
C SER A 79 -2.93 -4.32 22.21
N LEU A 80 -4.08 -3.72 22.51
CA LEU A 80 -4.18 -2.69 23.56
C LEU A 80 -3.94 -3.27 24.96
N LYS A 81 -4.35 -4.52 25.21
CA LYS A 81 -4.19 -5.17 26.52
C LYS A 81 -2.80 -5.73 26.73
N ALA A 82 -2.25 -6.42 25.73
CA ALA A 82 -0.96 -7.11 25.85
C ALA A 82 0.24 -6.23 25.43
N GLY A 83 0.01 -5.08 24.79
CA GLY A 83 1.04 -4.11 24.43
C GLY A 83 2.00 -4.58 23.32
N HIS A 84 1.60 -5.58 22.52
CA HIS A 84 2.41 -6.09 21.41
C HIS A 84 1.81 -5.71 20.05
N ARG A 85 2.66 -5.74 19.02
CA ARG A 85 2.29 -5.46 17.63
C ARG A 85 2.53 -6.67 16.74
N LEU A 86 1.67 -6.83 15.73
CA LEU A 86 1.81 -7.84 14.70
C LEU A 86 1.67 -7.19 13.33
N ARG A 87 2.62 -7.47 12.43
CA ARG A 87 2.55 -7.09 11.03
C ARG A 87 2.10 -8.30 10.22
N VAL A 88 1.05 -8.13 9.43
CA VAL A 88 0.56 -9.17 8.52
C VAL A 88 0.80 -8.70 7.09
N LYS A 89 1.48 -9.52 6.29
CA LYS A 89 1.80 -9.25 4.89
C LYS A 89 1.02 -10.21 4.00
N VAL A 90 0.40 -9.67 2.96
CA VAL A 90 -0.40 -10.44 2.03
C VAL A 90 0.11 -10.15 0.63
N PRO A 91 0.81 -11.11 -0.02
CA PRO A 91 1.26 -10.94 -1.39
C PRO A 91 0.07 -11.04 -2.35
N VAL A 92 0.00 -10.12 -3.33
CA VAL A 92 -1.10 -9.99 -4.28
C VAL A 92 -0.56 -9.92 -5.72
N PRO A 93 -1.08 -10.75 -6.65
CA PRO A 93 -0.66 -10.75 -8.05
C PRO A 93 -1.08 -9.47 -8.78
N GLN A 94 -0.39 -9.17 -9.88
CA GLN A 94 -0.69 -7.98 -10.69
C GLN A 94 -1.89 -8.23 -11.62
N GLU A 95 -2.05 -9.46 -12.07
CA GLU A 95 -3.08 -9.92 -13.00
C GLU A 95 -4.48 -9.80 -12.38
N ASP A 96 -4.55 -10.04 -11.07
CA ASP A 96 -5.78 -9.99 -10.28
C ASP A 96 -5.48 -9.30 -8.93
N PRO A 97 -5.39 -7.96 -8.89
CA PRO A 97 -5.05 -7.21 -7.70
C PRO A 97 -6.27 -7.07 -6.78
N THR A 98 -6.77 -8.20 -6.28
CA THR A 98 -7.96 -8.30 -5.44
C THR A 98 -7.64 -8.95 -4.09
N VAL A 99 -8.28 -8.43 -3.04
CA VAL A 99 -8.13 -8.86 -1.63
C VAL A 99 -9.48 -8.74 -0.93
N ASP A 100 -9.76 -9.55 0.10
CA ASP A 100 -10.97 -9.41 0.90
C ASP A 100 -10.91 -8.19 1.84
N SER A 101 -12.04 -7.49 1.96
CA SER A 101 -12.19 -6.36 2.88
C SER A 101 -12.22 -6.83 4.35
N LEU A 102 -11.54 -6.06 5.19
CA LEU A 102 -11.53 -6.20 6.64
C LEU A 102 -12.55 -5.29 7.33
N VAL A 103 -13.29 -4.44 6.59
CA VAL A 103 -14.30 -3.52 7.15
C VAL A 103 -15.29 -4.19 8.12
N PRO A 104 -15.85 -5.40 7.82
CA PRO A 104 -16.77 -6.01 8.77
C PRO A 104 -16.09 -6.55 10.04
N LEU A 105 -14.75 -6.63 10.11
CA LEU A 105 -14.00 -6.91 11.34
C LEU A 105 -13.58 -5.61 12.04
N TRP A 106 -12.98 -4.65 11.32
CA TRP A 106 -12.60 -3.34 11.84
C TRP A 106 -13.25 -2.24 11.01
N LYS A 107 -14.16 -1.48 11.60
CA LYS A 107 -14.81 -0.34 10.93
C LYS A 107 -13.80 0.72 10.45
N GLY A 108 -12.67 0.85 11.14
CA GLY A 108 -11.56 1.75 10.76
C GLY A 108 -10.86 1.37 9.45
N ALA A 109 -11.00 0.12 8.99
CA ALA A 109 -10.38 -0.34 7.75
C ALA A 109 -10.95 0.38 6.50
N ASN A 110 -12.14 0.97 6.58
CA ASN A 110 -12.82 1.56 5.43
C ASN A 110 -11.97 2.63 4.73
N TRP A 111 -11.45 3.59 5.51
CA TRP A 111 -10.63 4.67 4.95
C TRP A 111 -9.28 4.17 4.42
N LEU A 112 -8.66 3.23 5.14
CA LEU A 112 -7.33 2.71 4.79
C LEU A 112 -7.40 1.82 3.54
N GLU A 113 -8.43 0.99 3.39
CA GLU A 113 -8.67 0.19 2.18
C GLU A 113 -8.94 1.08 0.96
N ARG A 114 -9.68 2.19 1.14
CA ARG A 114 -9.87 3.18 0.06
C ARG A 114 -8.58 3.87 -0.34
N GLU A 115 -7.72 4.22 0.61
CA GLU A 115 -6.40 4.80 0.33
C GLU A 115 -5.54 3.85 -0.49
N VAL A 116 -5.47 2.57 -0.10
CA VAL A 116 -4.72 1.55 -0.84
C VAL A 116 -5.27 1.37 -2.25
N TRP A 117 -6.59 1.38 -2.42
CA TRP A 117 -7.21 1.34 -3.74
C TRP A 117 -6.89 2.58 -4.58
N ASP A 118 -6.96 3.77 -4.00
CA ASP A 118 -6.72 5.03 -4.72
C ASP A 118 -5.25 5.15 -5.18
N MET A 119 -4.31 4.79 -4.30
CA MET A 119 -2.87 4.92 -4.53
C MET A 119 -2.22 3.77 -5.30
N PHE A 120 -2.69 2.53 -5.10
CA PHE A 120 -2.10 1.31 -5.68
C PHE A 120 -3.06 0.53 -6.58
N GLY A 121 -4.35 0.85 -6.61
CA GLY A 121 -5.34 0.19 -7.46
C GLY A 121 -5.67 -1.25 -7.07
N ILE A 122 -5.39 -1.64 -5.82
CA ILE A 122 -5.76 -2.95 -5.27
C ILE A 122 -7.23 -2.88 -4.83
N ARG A 123 -8.06 -3.79 -5.33
CA ARG A 123 -9.50 -3.81 -5.08
C ARG A 123 -9.82 -4.66 -3.86
N PHE A 124 -10.72 -4.17 -3.01
CA PHE A 124 -11.18 -4.88 -1.83
C PHE A 124 -12.59 -5.46 -2.05
N HIS A 125 -12.71 -6.79 -2.03
CA HIS A 125 -13.98 -7.49 -2.17
C HIS A 125 -14.81 -7.38 -0.88
N GLY A 126 -16.09 -7.05 -1.01
CA GLY A 126 -16.99 -6.83 0.15
C GLY A 126 -16.83 -5.47 0.84
N HIS A 127 -16.07 -4.53 0.27
CA HIS A 127 -15.99 -3.16 0.79
C HIS A 127 -17.30 -2.38 0.52
N PRO A 128 -17.86 -1.64 1.50
CA PRO A 128 -19.16 -0.98 1.33
C PRO A 128 -19.14 0.24 0.40
N ASP A 129 -18.03 1.00 0.34
CA ASP A 129 -17.93 2.21 -0.48
C ASP A 129 -16.50 2.43 -0.99
N LEU A 130 -16.13 1.75 -2.08
CA LEU A 130 -14.79 1.86 -2.66
C LEU A 130 -14.73 2.98 -3.69
N ARG A 131 -14.51 4.22 -3.22
CA ARG A 131 -14.32 5.43 -4.03
C ARG A 131 -13.02 6.15 -3.68
N ARG A 132 -12.55 7.02 -4.59
CA ARG A 132 -11.31 7.80 -4.41
C ARG A 132 -11.41 8.65 -3.14
N VAL A 133 -10.28 8.91 -2.50
CA VAL A 133 -10.26 9.57 -1.20
C VAL A 133 -9.14 10.60 -1.09
N LEU A 134 -7.98 10.34 -1.68
CA LEU A 134 -6.86 11.28 -1.73
C LEU A 134 -6.82 12.03 -3.05
N LEU A 135 -7.12 11.36 -4.15
CA LEU A 135 -7.13 11.95 -5.49
C LEU A 135 -8.49 12.55 -5.83
N TYR A 136 -8.49 13.50 -6.75
CA TYR A 136 -9.72 14.02 -7.34
C TYR A 136 -10.38 12.96 -8.24
N GLU A 137 -11.67 13.14 -8.54
CA GLU A 137 -12.52 12.10 -9.14
C GLU A 137 -12.04 11.68 -10.54
N GLU A 138 -11.60 12.65 -11.34
CA GLU A 138 -11.13 12.48 -12.72
C GLU A 138 -9.66 12.04 -12.81
N PHE A 139 -8.98 11.76 -11.70
CA PHE A 139 -7.58 11.35 -11.74
C PHE A 139 -7.45 10.01 -12.45
N GLU A 140 -6.55 9.92 -13.43
CA GLU A 140 -6.29 8.68 -14.16
C GLU A 140 -5.03 7.98 -13.63
N GLY A 141 -5.18 6.75 -13.16
CA GLY A 141 -4.08 5.94 -12.65
C GLY A 141 -3.91 5.93 -11.12
N HIS A 142 -2.72 5.50 -10.70
CA HIS A 142 -2.37 5.15 -9.31
C HIS A 142 -0.92 5.61 -8.99
N PRO A 143 -0.75 6.76 -8.31
CA PRO A 143 0.54 7.45 -8.20
C PRO A 143 1.65 6.70 -7.48
N LEU A 144 1.33 5.84 -6.50
CA LEU A 144 2.34 5.15 -5.70
C LEU A 144 2.88 3.88 -6.35
N ARG A 145 2.36 3.51 -7.53
CA ARG A 145 2.93 2.43 -8.32
C ARG A 145 4.23 2.87 -8.98
N LYS A 146 5.20 1.96 -9.05
CA LYS A 146 6.54 2.23 -9.58
C LYS A 146 6.60 2.45 -11.09
N ASP A 147 5.55 2.07 -11.81
CA ASP A 147 5.35 2.34 -13.24
C ASP A 147 4.73 3.72 -13.52
N TYR A 148 4.20 4.41 -12.51
CA TYR A 148 3.61 5.73 -12.70
C TYR A 148 4.70 6.82 -12.84
N PRO A 149 4.67 7.69 -13.87
CA PRO A 149 5.69 8.71 -14.07
C PRO A 149 5.63 9.80 -12.98
N VAL A 150 6.75 10.03 -12.29
CA VAL A 150 6.87 10.98 -11.17
C VAL A 150 6.49 12.42 -11.57
N ASN A 151 6.81 12.81 -12.81
CA ASN A 151 6.58 14.17 -13.31
C ASN A 151 5.25 14.32 -14.07
N GLN A 152 4.41 13.28 -14.13
CA GLN A 152 3.13 13.38 -14.81
C GLN A 152 2.20 14.26 -13.99
N ARG A 153 1.85 15.41 -14.57
CA ARG A 153 0.84 16.33 -14.03
C ARG A 153 -0.49 16.07 -14.72
N GLN A 154 -1.56 16.11 -13.93
CA GLN A 154 -2.92 16.04 -14.43
C GLN A 154 -3.69 17.20 -13.79
N PRO A 155 -3.66 18.41 -14.41
CA PRO A 155 -4.36 19.56 -13.87
C PRO A 155 -5.87 19.41 -14.09
N LEU A 156 -6.66 19.70 -13.04
CA LEU A 156 -8.13 19.71 -13.11
C LEU A 156 -8.68 20.77 -14.07
N VAL A 157 -7.96 21.89 -14.19
CA VAL A 157 -8.29 22.99 -15.07
C VAL A 157 -7.15 23.14 -16.06
N ALA A 158 -7.46 23.22 -17.35
CA ALA A 158 -6.47 23.45 -18.37
C ALA A 158 -5.63 24.68 -18.02
N GLU A 159 -4.31 24.54 -18.09
CA GLU A 159 -3.41 25.66 -17.86
C GLU A 159 -3.69 26.74 -18.91
N ARG A 160 -3.98 27.96 -18.45
CA ARG A 160 -4.14 29.09 -19.34
C ARG A 160 -2.77 29.52 -19.83
N GLU A 161 -2.53 29.43 -21.13
CA GLU A 161 -1.37 30.04 -21.76
C GLU A 161 -1.46 31.56 -21.56
N LEU A 162 -0.54 32.11 -20.77
CA LEU A 162 -0.41 33.54 -20.54
C LEU A 162 0.82 34.05 -21.30
N ALA A 163 0.58 34.56 -22.50
CA ALA A 163 1.61 35.24 -23.28
C ALA A 163 2.21 36.40 -22.46
N GLY A 164 3.53 36.39 -22.28
CA GLY A 164 4.27 37.46 -21.57
C GLY A 164 4.49 37.25 -20.07
N THR A 165 4.32 36.04 -19.53
CA THR A 165 4.72 35.74 -18.14
C THR A 165 6.22 35.45 -18.01
N PHE A 166 6.79 35.79 -16.85
CA PHE A 166 8.23 35.61 -16.56
C PHE A 166 8.71 34.14 -16.60
N VAL A 167 7.80 33.17 -16.51
CA VAL A 167 8.11 31.73 -16.51
C VAL A 167 8.48 31.26 -17.92
N ASP A 168 7.76 31.69 -18.95
CA ASP A 168 8.04 31.37 -20.36
C ASP A 168 9.42 31.89 -20.76
N GLN A 169 9.68 33.17 -20.47
CA GLN A 169 10.96 33.81 -20.82
C GLN A 169 12.16 33.13 -20.18
N ARG A 170 12.05 32.59 -18.95
CA ARG A 170 13.14 31.83 -18.31
C ARG A 170 13.29 30.44 -18.91
N SER A 171 12.19 29.78 -19.22
CA SER A 171 12.16 28.41 -19.75
C SER A 171 12.77 28.37 -21.15
N ASP A 172 12.35 29.30 -22.01
CA ASP A 172 12.86 29.47 -23.36
C ASP A 172 14.34 29.83 -23.36
N ASN A 173 14.75 30.79 -22.52
CA ASN A 173 16.17 31.13 -22.39
C ASN A 173 17.01 29.95 -21.89
N LYS A 174 16.48 29.11 -21.00
CA LYS A 174 17.21 27.94 -20.47
C LYS A 174 17.34 26.83 -21.50
N LEU A 175 16.29 26.59 -22.29
CA LEU A 175 16.31 25.68 -23.45
C LEU A 175 17.27 26.17 -24.53
N LEU A 176 17.25 27.46 -24.86
CA LEU A 176 18.15 28.08 -25.81
C LEU A 176 19.61 27.95 -25.37
N GLN A 177 19.89 28.23 -24.08
CA GLN A 177 21.22 28.07 -23.50
C GLN A 177 21.70 26.61 -23.51
N LEU A 178 20.81 25.66 -23.24
CA LEU A 178 21.13 24.23 -23.28
C LEU A 178 21.42 23.77 -24.71
N GLN A 179 20.63 24.19 -25.69
CA GLN A 179 20.87 23.92 -27.11
C GLN A 179 22.21 24.50 -27.55
N GLN A 180 22.49 25.78 -27.26
CA GLN A 180 23.78 26.41 -27.57
C GLN A 180 24.96 25.65 -26.96
N LYS A 181 24.86 25.22 -25.70
CA LYS A 181 25.92 24.42 -25.04
C LYS A 181 26.12 23.04 -25.67
N LEU A 182 25.05 22.41 -26.17
CA LEU A 182 25.13 21.11 -26.83
C LEU A 182 25.73 21.23 -28.24
N THR A 183 25.39 22.30 -28.98
CA THR A 183 25.94 22.55 -30.33
C THR A 183 27.40 22.98 -30.29
N ALA A 184 27.81 23.73 -29.26
CA ALA A 184 29.20 24.18 -29.09
C ALA A 184 30.18 23.08 -28.59
N LYS A 185 29.66 21.88 -28.26
CA LYS A 185 30.45 20.74 -27.76
C LYS A 185 30.69 19.66 -28.82
N ARG A 186 30.28 19.92 -30.07
CA ARG A 186 30.62 19.15 -31.28
C ARG A 186 31.64 19.94 -32.08
#